data_AF-A0A7W1UZ70-F1
#
_entry.id   AF-A0A7W1UZ70-F1
#
_cell.length_a   1.000
_cell.length_b   1.000
_cell.length_c   1.000
_cell.angle_alpha   90.00
_cell.angle_beta   90.00
_cell.angle_gamma   90.00
#
_symmetry.space_group_name_H-M   'P 1'
#
loop_
_entity.id
_entity.type
_entity.pdbx_description
1 polymer ?
#
loop_
_entity_poly.entity_id
_entity_poly.type
_entity_poly.pdbx_seq_one_letter_code
_entity_poly.pdbx_strand_id
1 'polypeptide(L)'
;MLIGLVKWFDPDKGFGIIGTPNEGEFFLHINSFASKPEKILKGTPIAFSPKIDKGKNRNSAEKSRFVGNPEDWKIILGYLGKSDSISIEVEITGRGKAGNPYHRKEIQSFSLIGLSLK
;
A
#
# COMPACT_ATOMS: atom_id res chain seq x y z
N MET A 1 9.71 -8.20 -9.38
CA MET A 1 9.17 -7.09 -8.58
C MET A 1 7.82 -7.51 -8.03
N LEU A 2 7.39 -6.94 -6.92
CA LEU A 2 6.04 -7.05 -6.39
C LEU A 2 5.34 -5.71 -6.52
N ILE A 3 4.00 -5.75 -6.53
CA ILE A 3 3.17 -4.56 -6.42
C ILE A 3 2.22 -4.77 -5.25
N GLY A 4 2.09 -3.75 -4.42
CA GLY A 4 1.17 -3.74 -3.30
C GLY A 4 0.60 -2.35 -3.07
N LEU A 5 -0.33 -2.26 -2.12
CA LEU A 5 -0.98 -1.03 -1.74
C LEU A 5 -0.43 -0.52 -0.40
N VAL A 6 -0.21 0.78 -0.31
CA VAL A 6 0.21 1.41 0.95
C VAL A 6 -0.93 1.31 1.97
N LYS A 7 -0.74 0.56 3.06
CA LYS A 7 -1.70 0.47 4.16
C LYS A 7 -1.71 1.75 5.00
N TRP A 8 -0.52 2.27 5.26
CA TRP A 8 -0.30 3.55 5.93
C TRP A 8 1.12 4.05 5.65
N PHE A 9 1.30 5.36 5.74
CA PHE A 9 2.60 6.01 5.64
C PHE A 9 2.60 7.26 6.52
N ASP A 10 3.65 7.42 7.31
CA ASP A 10 3.91 8.59 8.14
C ASP A 10 4.94 9.47 7.40
N PRO A 11 4.53 10.60 6.79
CA PRO A 11 5.42 11.44 6.00
C PRO A 11 6.47 12.17 6.85
N ASP A 12 6.15 12.49 8.10
CA ASP A 12 7.07 13.18 9.01
C ASP A 12 8.21 12.26 9.41
N LYS A 13 7.91 10.97 9.63
CA LYS A 13 8.95 9.95 9.92
C LYS A 13 9.55 9.30 8.68
N GLY A 14 8.89 9.43 7.53
CA GLY A 14 9.35 8.89 6.25
C GLY A 14 9.26 7.36 6.14
N PHE A 15 8.31 6.71 6.82
CA PHE A 15 8.11 5.25 6.70
C PHE A 15 6.65 4.82 6.76
N GLY A 16 6.39 3.62 6.27
CA GLY A 16 5.06 3.03 6.20
C GLY A 16 5.07 1.53 5.99
N ILE A 17 3.90 1.00 5.61
CA ILE A 17 3.70 -0.42 5.30
C ILE A 17 2.95 -0.55 3.98
N ILE A 18 3.44 -1.45 3.13
CA ILE A 18 2.76 -1.92 1.93
C ILE A 18 2.16 -3.29 2.23
N GLY A 19 0.86 -3.44 1.98
CA GLY A 19 0.20 -4.74 1.94
C GLY A 19 0.23 -5.30 0.53
N THR A 20 0.43 -6.61 0.42
CA THR A 20 0.32 -7.35 -0.85
C THR A 20 -0.80 -8.38 -0.74
N PRO A 21 -1.37 -8.87 -1.86
CA PRO A 21 -2.46 -9.84 -1.78
C PRO A 21 -2.03 -11.19 -1.17
N ASN A 22 -0.80 -11.64 -1.45
CA ASN A 22 -0.35 -13.00 -1.12
C ASN A 22 0.98 -13.06 -0.34
N GLU A 23 1.82 -12.03 -0.39
CA GLU A 23 3.18 -12.04 0.17
C GLU A 23 3.26 -11.38 1.56
N GLY A 24 2.10 -11.02 2.12
CA GLY A 24 1.98 -10.31 3.40
C GLY A 24 2.34 -8.84 3.30
N GLU A 25 2.99 -8.35 4.35
CA GLU A 25 3.31 -6.92 4.54
C GLU A 25 4.80 -6.64 4.40
N PHE A 26 5.11 -5.47 3.84
CA PHE A 26 6.48 -5.01 3.60
C PHE A 26 6.67 -3.62 4.19
N PHE A 27 7.78 -3.44 4.92
CA PHE A 27 8.21 -2.15 5.41
C PHE A 27 8.61 -1.23 4.25
N LEU A 28 8.00 -0.06 4.18
CA LEU A 28 8.30 0.98 3.19
C LEU A 28 9.07 2.12 3.86
N HIS A 29 10.19 2.51 3.27
CA HIS A 29 10.96 3.66 3.73
C HIS A 29 11.07 4.70 2.61
N ILE A 30 11.06 5.99 2.92
CA ILE A 30 11.14 7.04 1.88
C ILE A 30 12.43 6.95 1.05
N ASN A 31 13.52 6.45 1.64
CA ASN A 31 14.79 6.24 0.94
C ASN A 31 14.83 4.98 0.06
N SER A 32 13.78 4.14 0.06
CA SER A 32 13.72 3.03 -0.91
C SER A 32 13.38 3.54 -2.32
N PHE A 33 12.88 4.77 -2.43
CA PHE A 33 12.60 5.43 -3.70
C PHE A 33 13.84 6.14 -4.24
N ALA A 34 14.08 6.03 -5.55
CA ALA A 34 15.19 6.72 -6.20
C ALA A 34 15.04 8.26 -6.15
N SER A 35 13.81 8.75 -6.31
CA SER A 35 13.42 10.14 -6.06
C SER A 35 12.39 10.17 -4.95
N LYS A 36 12.58 11.02 -3.94
CA LYS A 36 11.68 11.07 -2.79
C LYS A 36 10.30 11.56 -3.23
N PRO A 37 9.24 10.79 -2.97
CA PRO A 37 7.89 11.22 -3.29
C PRO A 37 7.46 12.38 -2.40
N GLU A 38 6.78 13.37 -2.97
CA GLU A 38 6.20 14.49 -2.20
C GLU A 38 5.07 14.02 -1.28
N LYS A 39 4.29 13.03 -1.74
CA LYS A 39 3.15 12.51 -1.01
C LYS A 39 2.92 11.03 -1.31
N ILE A 40 2.67 10.26 -0.26
CA ILE A 40 2.25 8.86 -0.35
C ILE A 40 0.91 8.75 0.39
N LEU A 41 -0.13 8.33 -0.33
CA LEU A 41 -1.47 8.15 0.23
C LEU A 41 -1.72 6.69 0.58
N LYS A 42 -2.67 6.47 1.49
CA LYS A 42 -3.23 5.13 1.72
C LYS A 42 -3.90 4.63 0.44
N GLY A 43 -3.71 3.35 0.14
CA GLY A 43 -4.20 2.73 -1.09
C GLY A 43 -3.38 3.08 -2.34
N THR A 44 -2.29 3.85 -2.23
CA THR A 44 -1.42 4.09 -3.38
C THR A 44 -0.72 2.78 -3.80
N PRO A 45 -0.79 2.41 -5.09
CA PRO A 45 -0.06 1.26 -5.61
C PRO A 45 1.42 1.57 -5.78
N ILE A 46 2.27 0.74 -5.19
CA ILE A 46 3.73 0.87 -5.21
C ILE A 46 4.34 -0.41 -5.75
N ALA A 47 5.21 -0.27 -6.75
CA ALA A 47 6.03 -1.35 -7.28
C ALA A 47 7.38 -1.36 -6.57
N PHE A 48 7.85 -2.53 -6.12
CA PHE A 48 9.08 -2.66 -5.33
C PHE A 48 9.76 -4.02 -5.51
N SER A 49 11.00 -4.13 -5.03
CA SER A 49 11.73 -5.38 -4.87
C SER A 49 11.63 -5.84 -3.42
N PRO A 50 11.11 -7.05 -3.13
CA PRO A 50 11.07 -7.58 -1.77
C PRO A 50 12.50 -7.91 -1.30
N LYS A 51 12.80 -7.60 -0.04
CA LYS A 51 14.06 -7.94 0.62
C LYS A 51 13.79 -8.25 2.08
N ILE A 52 14.48 -9.26 2.61
CA ILE A 52 14.49 -9.52 4.04
C ILE A 52 15.62 -8.72 4.67
N ASP A 53 15.28 -7.77 5.52
CA ASP A 53 16.23 -7.04 6.35
C ASP A 53 16.63 -7.94 7.53
N LYS A 54 17.77 -8.62 7.39
CA LYS A 54 18.28 -9.57 8.39
C LYS A 54 18.56 -8.92 9.74
N GLY A 55 18.96 -7.64 9.76
CA GLY A 55 19.28 -6.93 11.00
C GLY A 55 18.04 -6.62 11.84
N LYS A 56 16.88 -6.48 11.19
CA LYS A 56 15.60 -6.16 11.84
C LYS A 56 14.57 -7.30 11.75
N ASN A 57 14.96 -8.45 11.20
CA ASN A 57 14.12 -9.62 10.93
C ASN A 57 12.74 -9.26 10.35
N ARG A 58 12.72 -8.47 9.27
CA ARG A 58 11.47 -7.98 8.66
C ARG A 58 11.54 -7.93 7.13
N ASN A 59 10.38 -8.08 6.51
CA ASN A 59 10.21 -7.84 5.08
C ASN A 59 10.26 -6.34 4.78
N SER A 60 11.06 -5.95 3.81
CA SER A 60 11.28 -4.56 3.41
C SER A 60 11.13 -4.40 1.90
N ALA A 61 10.56 -3.27 1.50
CA ALA A 61 10.44 -2.84 0.11
C ALA A 61 11.67 -2.01 -0.28
N GLU A 62 12.38 -2.45 -1.30
CA GLU A 62 13.54 -1.76 -1.87
C GLU A 62 13.25 -1.35 -3.31
N LYS A 63 14.01 -0.39 -3.85
CA LYS A 63 13.85 0.10 -5.23
C LYS A 63 12.39 0.45 -5.54
N SER A 64 11.74 1.12 -4.60
CA SER A 64 10.33 1.45 -4.67
C SER A 64 10.06 2.55 -5.69
N ARG A 65 8.93 2.46 -6.37
CA ARG A 65 8.42 3.47 -7.29
C ARG A 65 6.91 3.40 -7.37
N PHE A 66 6.28 4.47 -7.83
CA PHE A 66 4.87 4.43 -8.20
C PHE A 66 4.67 3.47 -9.39
N VAL A 67 3.51 2.82 -9.40
CA VAL A 67 3.05 2.05 -10.56
C VAL A 67 2.81 2.99 -11.73
N GLY A 68 3.20 2.58 -12.93
CA GLY A 68 2.99 3.36 -14.16
C GLY A 68 3.81 2.88 -15.36
N ASN A 69 4.73 1.93 -15.16
CA ASN A 69 5.49 1.35 -16.25
C ASN A 69 4.67 0.27 -16.97
N PRO A 70 4.87 0.05 -18.28
CA PRO A 70 4.17 -1.01 -19.02
C PRO A 70 4.32 -2.42 -18.43
N GLU A 71 5.46 -2.70 -17.78
CA GLU A 71 5.72 -3.98 -17.12
C GLU A 71 4.86 -4.21 -15.88
N ASP A 72 4.40 -3.14 -15.23
CA ASP A 72 3.56 -3.24 -14.04
C ASP A 72 2.21 -3.87 -14.38
N TRP A 73 1.68 -3.59 -15.57
CA TRP A 73 0.43 -4.16 -16.05
C TRP A 73 0.47 -5.67 -16.14
N LYS A 74 1.62 -6.26 -16.49
CA LYS A 74 1.77 -7.73 -16.51
C LYS A 74 1.60 -8.32 -15.12
N ILE A 75 2.12 -7.65 -14.09
CA ILE A 75 2.00 -8.08 -12.69
C ILE A 75 0.55 -7.89 -12.22
N ILE A 76 -0.03 -6.71 -12.46
CA ILE A 76 -1.40 -6.37 -12.05
C ILE A 76 -2.41 -7.31 -12.71
N LEU A 77 -2.36 -7.47 -14.03
CA LEU A 77 -3.24 -8.37 -14.77
C LEU A 77 -2.98 -9.84 -14.43
N GLY A 78 -1.80 -10.19 -13.90
CA GLY A 78 -1.49 -11.52 -13.37
C GLY A 78 -2.35 -11.93 -12.17
N TYR A 79 -3.03 -10.96 -11.53
CA TYR A 79 -4.02 -11.20 -10.48
C TYR A 79 -5.45 -11.34 -11.02
N LEU A 80 -5.69 -11.18 -12.32
CA LEU A 80 -7.03 -11.35 -12.89
C LEU A 80 -7.53 -12.78 -12.63
N GLY A 81 -8.74 -12.91 -12.07
CA GLY A 81 -9.31 -14.20 -11.68
C GLY A 81 -8.69 -14.81 -10.40
N LYS A 82 -7.81 -14.09 -9.70
CA LYS A 82 -7.24 -14.48 -8.40
C LYS A 82 -7.67 -13.50 -7.32
N SER A 83 -7.41 -13.84 -6.05
CA SER A 83 -7.56 -12.90 -4.95
C SER A 83 -6.49 -11.81 -5.05
N ASP A 84 -6.94 -10.55 -5.13
CA ASP A 84 -6.11 -9.35 -5.18
C ASP A 84 -6.46 -8.36 -4.04
N SER A 85 -7.21 -8.85 -3.05
CA SER A 85 -7.74 -8.09 -1.93
C SER A 85 -6.67 -7.79 -0.89
N ILE A 86 -6.59 -6.53 -0.46
CA ILE A 86 -5.67 -6.06 0.58
C ILE A 86 -6.47 -5.30 1.63
N SER A 87 -6.34 -5.73 2.89
CA SER A 87 -6.98 -5.10 4.03
C SER A 87 -6.25 -3.82 4.44
N ILE A 88 -6.92 -2.67 4.37
CA ILE A 88 -6.39 -1.35 4.74
C ILE A 88 -7.27 -0.74 5.84
N GLU A 89 -6.62 -0.22 6.88
CA GLU A 89 -7.32 0.54 7.93
C GLU A 89 -7.63 1.96 7.42
N VAL A 90 -8.92 2.26 7.36
CA VAL A 90 -9.44 3.55 6.94
C VAL A 90 -10.20 4.20 8.09
N GLU A 91 -10.14 5.53 8.10
CA GLU A 91 -10.87 6.33 9.07
C GLU A 91 -12.21 6.73 8.46
N ILE A 92 -13.30 6.36 9.13
CA ILE A 92 -14.64 6.71 8.73
C ILE A 92 -15.14 7.80 9.65
N THR A 93 -15.48 8.92 9.04
CA THR A 93 -16.16 10.03 9.69
C THR A 93 -17.63 10.01 9.31
N GLY A 94 -18.51 10.15 10.30
CA GLY A 94 -19.95 10.21 10.06
C GLY A 94 -20.67 11.07 11.07
N ARG A 95 -22.00 11.16 10.92
CA ARG A 95 -22.88 11.80 11.91
C ARG A 95 -23.79 10.75 12.52
N GLY A 96 -23.87 10.75 13.85
CA GLY A 96 -24.79 9.90 14.59
C GLY A 96 -26.24 10.35 14.40
N LYS A 97 -27.20 9.53 14.86
CA LYS A 97 -28.64 9.85 14.79
C LYS A 97 -29.01 11.19 15.45
N ALA A 98 -28.28 11.58 16.49
CA ALA A 98 -28.45 12.87 17.18
C ALA A 98 -27.63 14.03 16.56
N GLY A 99 -27.01 13.82 15.39
CA GLY A 99 -26.21 14.83 14.69
C GLY A 99 -24.74 14.94 15.14
N ASN A 100 -24.35 14.32 16.25
CA ASN A 100 -22.97 14.36 16.74
C ASN A 100 -21.99 13.72 15.74
N PRO A 101 -20.85 14.35 15.43
CA PRO A 101 -19.81 13.73 14.61
C PRO A 101 -19.19 12.54 15.35
N TYR A 102 -18.81 11.51 14.61
CA TYR A 102 -18.00 10.42 15.13
C TYR A 102 -16.89 10.06 14.16
N HIS A 103 -15.81 9.52 14.73
CA HIS A 103 -14.66 8.98 14.02
C HIS A 103 -14.50 7.53 14.45
N ARG A 104 -14.38 6.61 13.50
CA ARG A 104 -14.06 5.22 13.78
C ARG A 104 -13.03 4.71 12.79
N LYS A 105 -12.18 3.80 13.25
CA LYS A 105 -11.27 3.05 12.39
C LYS A 105 -11.96 1.78 11.96
N GLU A 106 -11.88 1.47 10.67
CA GLU A 106 -12.46 0.26 10.10
C GLU A 106 -11.48 -0.35 9.09
N ILE A 107 -11.40 -1.68 9.08
CA ILE A 107 -10.59 -2.39 8.10
C ILE A 107 -11.47 -2.64 6.88
N GLN A 108 -11.09 -2.05 5.75
CA GLN A 108 -11.76 -2.27 4.47
C GLN A 108 -10.84 -3.03 3.52
N SER A 109 -11.44 -3.89 2.68
CA SER A 109 -10.72 -4.63 1.65
C SER A 109 -10.68 -3.83 0.36
N PHE A 110 -9.49 -3.65 -0.20
CA PHE A 110 -9.27 -2.96 -1.46
C PHE A 110 -8.67 -3.91 -2.50
N SER A 111 -9.19 -3.84 -3.72
CA SER A 111 -8.63 -4.57 -4.87
C SER A 111 -7.38 -3.86 -5.37
N LEU A 112 -6.27 -4.61 -5.46
CA LEU A 112 -5.02 -4.12 -6.06
C LEU A 112 -5.23 -3.70 -7.51
N ILE A 113 -5.95 -4.52 -8.29
CA ILE A 113 -6.25 -4.21 -9.70
C ILE A 113 -7.09 -2.93 -9.79
N GLY A 114 -8.16 -2.85 -9.00
CA GLY A 114 -9.10 -1.73 -9.01
C GLY A 114 -8.48 -0.39 -8.61
N LEU A 115 -7.50 -0.38 -7.71
CA LEU A 115 -6.78 0.85 -7.35
C LEU A 115 -5.58 1.16 -8.26
N SER A 116 -5.05 0.16 -8.98
CA SER A 116 -3.97 0.39 -9.95
C SER A 116 -4.46 0.89 -11.31
N LEU A 117 -5.76 0.78 -11.59
CA LEU A 117 -6.41 1.21 -12.83
C LEU A 117 -7.08 2.60 -12.75
N LYS A 118 -7.01 3.26 -11.59
CA LYS A 118 -7.52 4.62 -11.40
C LYS A 118 -6.45 5.66 -11.75
#